data_AF-A0AAN8TSQ2-F1
#
_entry.id   AF-A0AAN8TSQ2-F1
#
_cell.length_a   1.000
_cell.length_b   1.000
_cell.length_c   1.000
_cell.angle_alpha   90.00
_cell.angle_beta   90.00
_cell.angle_gamma   90.00
#
_symmetry.space_group_name_H-M   'P 1'
#
loop_
_entity.id
_entity.type
_entity.pdbx_description
1 polymer ?
#
loop_
_entity_poly.entity_id
_entity_poly.type
_entity_poly.pdbx_seq_one_letter_code
_entity_poly.pdbx_strand_id
1 'polypeptide(L)' 'MMDYSKKSIVAFDLRAENFRVTELGNDICDNIFDYDLIEVKGKIALLDCWECFTGQNDLWILENSEKEEWKSRGIHIPPQ' A
#
# COMPACT_ATOMS: atom_id res chain seq x y z
N MET A 1 -21.18 -6.36 -7.37
CA MET A 1 -20.18 -7.24 -8.00
C MET A 1 -18.86 -6.52 -7.85
N MET A 2 -17.93 -7.02 -7.02
CA MET A 2 -16.63 -6.37 -6.85
C MET A 2 -15.83 -6.55 -8.14
N ASP A 3 -15.24 -5.45 -8.60
CA ASP A 3 -14.32 -5.46 -9.72
C ASP A 3 -12.98 -6.03 -9.22
N TYR A 4 -12.71 -7.30 -9.53
CA TYR A 4 -11.49 -7.99 -9.13
C TYR A 4 -10.22 -7.46 -9.82
N SER A 5 -10.35 -6.48 -10.73
CA SER A 5 -9.19 -5.82 -11.34
C SER A 5 -8.53 -4.81 -10.40
N LYS A 6 -9.27 -4.30 -9.40
CA LYS A 6 -8.74 -3.34 -8.43
C LYS A 6 -8.19 -4.06 -7.21
N LYS A 7 -6.93 -3.75 -6.89
CA LYS A 7 -6.28 -4.19 -5.66
C LYS A 7 -6.87 -3.40 -4.49
N SER A 8 -7.09 -4.06 -3.35
CA SER A 8 -7.65 -3.44 -2.15
C SER A 8 -6.98 -3.95 -0.89
N ILE A 9 -6.96 -3.10 0.14
CA ILE A 9 -6.56 -3.46 1.50
C ILE A 9 -7.82 -3.68 2.32
N VAL A 10 -7.90 -4.82 3.00
CA VAL A 10 -9.01 -5.13 3.89
C VAL A 10 -8.48 -5.14 5.32
N ALA A 11 -9.03 -4.24 6.14
CA ALA A 11 -8.79 -4.19 7.56
C ALA A 11 -10.01 -4.73 8.32
N PHE A 12 -9.76 -5.43 9.42
CA PHE A 12 -10.80 -5.93 10.32
C PHE A 12 -10.64 -5.30 11.69
N ASP A 13 -11.68 -4.60 12.16
CA ASP A 13 -11.72 -4.05 13.51
C ASP A 13 -12.23 -5.13 14.46
N LEU A 14 -11.35 -5.63 15.35
CA LEU A 14 -11.69 -6.66 16.33
C LEU A 14 -12.70 -6.19 17.38
N ARG A 15 -12.80 -4.88 17.65
CA ARG A 15 -13.69 -4.32 18.67
C ARG A 15 -15.08 -4.08 18.10
N ALA A 16 -15.15 -3.54 16.88
CA ALA A 16 -16.41 -3.28 16.20
C ALA A 16 -16.93 -4.48 15.40
N GLU A 17 -16.12 -5.53 15.27
CA GLU A 17 -16.35 -6.72 14.45
C GLU A 17 -16.78 -6.37 13.02
N ASN A 18 -16.14 -5.36 12.44
CA ASN A 18 -16.47 -4.86 11.11
C ASN A 18 -15.25 -4.77 10.20
N PHE A 19 -15.52 -4.75 8.89
CA PHE A 19 -14.50 -4.62 7.86
C PHE A 19 -14.45 -3.20 7.34
N ARG A 20 -13.24 -2.72 7.09
CA ARG A 20 -12.96 -1.52 6.31
C ARG A 20 -12.17 -1.93 5.08
N VAL A 21 -12.63 -1.50 3.91
CA VAL A 21 -11.95 -1.73 2.65
C VAL A 21 -11.40 -0.39 2.19
N THR A 22 -10.12 -0.38 1.79
CA THR A 22 -9.47 0.77 1.16
C THR A 22 -9.01 0.35 -0.22
N GLU A 23 -9.55 0.99 -1.25
CA GLU A 23 -9.15 0.72 -2.64
C GLU A 23 -7.75 1.30 -2.89
N LEU A 24 -6.92 0.59 -3.65
CA LEU A 24 -5.69 1.19 -4.18
C LEU A 24 -6.06 2.09 -5.35
N GLY A 25 -5.48 3.30 -5.39
CA GLY A 25 -5.61 4.19 -6.53
C GLY A 25 -5.05 3.56 -7.81
N ASN A 26 -5.56 3.99 -8.96
CA ASN A 26 -5.12 3.48 -10.28
C ASN A 26 -3.60 3.63 -10.45
N ASP A 27 -3.04 4.76 -10.03
CA ASP A 27 -1.59 5.01 -10.08
C ASP A 27 -0.77 3.94 -9.33
N ILE A 28 -1.31 3.36 -8.27
CA ILE A 28 -0.63 2.30 -7.52
C ILE A 28 -0.83 0.96 -8.21
N CYS A 29 -2.05 0.68 -8.66
CA CYS A 29 -2.39 -0.56 -9.37
C CYS A 29 -1.58 -0.73 -10.67
N ASP A 30 -1.32 0.36 -11.39
CA ASP A 30 -0.59 0.37 -12.64
C ASP A 30 0.93 0.22 -12.45
N ASN A 31 1.46 0.64 -11.29
CA ASN A 31 2.90 0.67 -11.04
C ASN A 31 3.40 -0.47 -10.14
N ILE A 32 2.55 -1.07 -9.30
CA ILE A 32 2.96 -2.13 -8.38
C ILE A 32 2.36 -3.46 -8.84
N PHE A 33 3.22 -4.42 -9.20
CA PHE A 33 2.79 -5.79 -9.51
C PHE A 33 2.78 -6.68 -8.28
N ASP A 34 3.87 -6.68 -7.50
CA ASP A 34 4.07 -7.48 -6.30
C ASP A 34 4.49 -6.58 -5.14
N TYR A 35 3.92 -6.80 -3.96
CA TYR A 35 4.16 -5.92 -2.81
C TYR A 35 3.95 -6.59 -1.46
N ASP A 36 4.76 -6.12 -0.51
CA ASP A 36 4.57 -6.39 0.91
C ASP A 36 3.75 -5.27 1.57
N LEU A 37 2.79 -5.66 2.39
CA LEU A 37 2.07 -4.75 3.27
C LEU A 37 2.84 -4.61 4.59
N ILE A 38 3.39 -3.42 4.86
CA ILE A 38 4.22 -3.17 6.03
C ILE A 38 3.69 -2.00 6.87
N GLU A 39 4.16 -1.92 8.11
CA GLU A 39 3.90 -0.79 9.01
C GLU A 39 5.15 0.10 9.11
N VAL A 40 4.96 1.41 8.93
CA VAL A 40 6.02 2.43 9.03
C VAL A 40 5.53 3.57 9.91
N LYS A 41 6.03 3.62 11.15
CA LYS A 41 5.74 4.71 12.12
C LYS A 41 4.23 4.89 12.37
N GLY A 42 3.52 3.78 12.54
CA GLY A 42 2.08 3.72 12.77
C GLY A 42 1.22 3.92 11.52
N LYS A 43 1.83 3.91 10.33
CA LYS A 43 1.12 4.04 9.04
C LYS A 43 1.26 2.77 8.24
N ILE A 44 0.22 2.47 7.46
CA ILE A 44 0.25 1.39 6.48
C ILE A 44 1.05 1.84 5.26
N ALA A 45 1.92 0.96 4.78
CA ALA A 45 2.66 1.18 3.55
C ALA A 45 2.73 -0.08 2.69
N LEU A 46 2.88 0.12 1.38
CA LEU A 46 3.12 -0.91 0.39
C LEU A 46 4.57 -0.78 -0.07
N LEU A 47 5.34 -1.86 0.06
CA LEU A 47 6.71 -1.95 -0.43
C LEU A 47 6.69 -2.71 -1.75
N ASP A 48 7.16 -2.09 -2.83
CA ASP A 48 7.32 -2.76 -4.12
C ASP A 48 8.49 -3.76 -4.04
N CYS A 49 8.15 -5.04 -4.24
CA CYS A 49 9.10 -6.15 -4.15
C CYS A 49 9.67 -6.55 -5.51
N TRP A 50 9.13 -6.04 -6.62
CA TRP A 50 9.51 -6.45 -7.96
C TRP A 50 10.61 -5.56 -8.55
N GLU A 51 10.42 -4.23 -8.50
CA GLU A 51 11.43 -3.26 -8.94
C GLU A 51 12.36 -2.83 -7.80
N CYS A 52 12.75 -3.81 -6.97
CA CYS A 52 13.65 -3.64 -5.84
C CYS A 52 14.77 -2.60 -6.11
N PHE A 53 14.62 -1.42 -5.50
CA PHE A 53 15.66 -0.41 -5.29
C PHE A 53 16.09 0.40 -6.52
N THR A 54 15.19 0.67 -7.46
CA THR A 54 15.45 1.73 -8.45
C THR A 54 15.53 3.11 -7.77
N GLY A 55 14.96 3.24 -6.57
CA GLY A 55 14.95 4.48 -5.80
C GLY A 55 13.77 5.38 -6.15
N GLN A 56 12.82 4.92 -6.97
CA GLN A 56 11.64 5.68 -7.37
C GLN A 56 10.39 4.83 -7.17
N ASN A 57 9.44 5.33 -6.36
CA ASN A 57 8.17 4.66 -6.04
C ASN A 57 8.28 3.29 -5.32
N ASP A 58 9.45 2.98 -4.74
CA ASP A 58 9.65 1.72 -4.00
C ASP A 58 8.71 1.58 -2.78
N LEU A 59 8.30 2.70 -2.16
CA LEU A 59 7.45 2.70 -0.97
C LEU A 59 6.25 3.63 -1.12
N TRP A 60 5.05 3.11 -0.93
CA TRP A 60 3.80 3.88 -0.94
C TRP A 60 3.18 3.92 0.45
N ILE A 61 3.07 5.10 1.05
CA ILE A 61 2.55 5.28 2.41
C ILE A 61 1.14 5.85 2.33
N LEU A 62 0.21 5.25 3.08
CA LEU A 62 -1.14 5.79 3.29
C LEU A 62 -1.06 6.93 4.31
N GLU A 63 -0.96 8.16 3.82
CA GLU A 63 -0.79 9.35 4.65
C GLU A 63 -2.12 9.78 5.30
N ASN A 64 -3.24 9.60 4.58
CA ASN A 64 -4.57 9.83 5.11
C ASN A 64 -5.50 8.68 4.72
N SER A 65 -5.87 7.86 5.70
CA SER A 65 -6.77 6.72 5.46
C SER A 65 -8.20 7.15 5.13
N GLU A 66 -8.70 8.27 5.66
CA GLU A 66 -10.09 8.72 5.44
C GLU A 66 -10.30 9.21 4.01
N LYS A 67 -9.25 9.82 3.43
CA LYS A 67 -9.25 10.33 2.05
C LYS A 67 -8.57 9.39 1.06
N GLU A 68 -8.05 8.26 1.55
CA GLU A 68 -7.27 7.30 0.75
C GLU A 68 -6.10 7.96 0.00
N GLU A 69 -5.45 8.94 0.64
CA GLU A 69 -4.33 9.68 0.05
C GLU A 69 -3.02 8.91 0.28
N TRP A 70 -2.43 8.48 -0.83
CA TRP A 70 -1.15 7.77 -0.87
C TRP A 70 -0.02 8.71 -1.29
N LYS A 71 1.17 8.48 -0.74
CA LYS A 71 2.41 9.14 -1.20
C LYS A 71 3.50 8.12 -1.46
N SER A 72 4.10 8.20 -2.64
CA SER A 72 5.27 7.41 -2.98
C SER A 72 6.55 8.06 -2.46
N ARG A 73 7.53 7.21 -2.12
CA ARG A 73 8.86 7.59 -1.70
C ARG A 73 9.86 6.59 -2.28
N GLY A 74 10.97 7.10 -2.79
CA GLY A 74 12.14 6.28 -3.05
C GLY A 74 12.77 5.85 -1.74
N ILE A 75 13.15 4.58 -1.63
CA ILE A 75 13.87 4.08 -0.46
C ILE A 75 15.11 3.31 -0.87
N HIS A 76 16.12 3.37 0.00
CA HIS A 76 17.30 2.54 -0.13
C HIS A 76 17.29 1.53 1.00
N ILE A 77 17.06 0.26 0.67
CA ILE A 77 17.23 -0.84 1.63
C ILE A 77 18.68 -1.31 1.53
N PRO A 78 19.45 -1.27 2.63
CA PRO A 78 20.81 -1.80 2.63
C PRO A 78 20.82 -3.30 2.31
N PRO A 79 21.88 -3.82 1.69
CA PRO A 79 22.05 -5.27 1.52
C PRO A 79 22.05 -5.98 2.88
N GLN A 80 21.47 -7.19 2.91
CA GLN A 80 21.37 -8.06 4.09
C GLN A 80 22.70 -8.70 4.47
#